data_AF-A0A3M9N4H7-F1
#
_entry.id   AF-A0A3M9N4H7-F1
#
_cell.length_a   1.000
_cell.length_b   1.000
_cell.length_c   1.000
_cell.angle_alpha   90.00
_cell.angle_beta   90.00
_cell.angle_gamma   90.00
#
_symmetry.space_group_name_H-M   'P 1'
#
loop_
_entity.id
_entity.type
_entity.pdbx_description
1 polymer ?
#
loop_
_entity_poly.entity_id
_entity_poly.type
_entity_poly.pdbx_seq_one_letter_code
_entity_poly.pdbx_strand_id
1 'polypeptide(L)'
;MHKSGYLVLLLGLLLPFCLQAQQLPQFSHYSFNGQFISPGYAGVKGQTELNVLYRYQWLGYDGAFDAGGSPRAALFSVSAPVSALKGGVGLVVMKDEIGAVDVFYTQLAYSHHVSIAEGVLGIGIQGGLTNMSKGGYRANDLGDNRVPFNSSDRKFDMGAGLWYQHSRWYVGAGITNLLGSSYEFENTDKNNEVGTVSGEKHLMLTGGYEIELSRAVDVTPTVMFKQDINAGVNSLEVGGRATFNDKFWGGAGYRFGEAVTGMLGVYLLKDNALSFGYAFDYTTVGTNAKSATSHEVMLGYRLPKPRNNTRPPVRTPRYFF
;
A
#
# COMPACT_ATOMS: atom_id res chain seq x y z
N MET A 1 33.61 -6.95 -31.09
CA MET A 1 33.04 -8.08 -30.33
C MET A 1 33.40 -7.90 -28.85
N HIS A 2 32.58 -8.43 -27.93
CA HIS A 2 32.58 -8.24 -26.46
C HIS A 2 31.66 -7.14 -25.91
N LYS A 3 30.34 -7.37 -26.04
CA LYS A 3 29.28 -6.76 -25.22
C LYS A 3 28.44 -7.86 -24.55
N SER A 4 29.09 -8.83 -23.90
CA SER A 4 28.40 -10.02 -23.36
C SER A 4 28.67 -10.29 -21.88
N GLY A 5 29.43 -9.44 -21.18
CA GLY A 5 29.85 -9.68 -19.79
C GLY A 5 28.91 -9.14 -18.70
N TYR A 6 28.10 -8.11 -18.99
CA TYR A 6 27.29 -7.45 -17.96
C TYR A 6 25.89 -8.04 -17.78
N LEU A 7 25.42 -8.87 -18.72
CA LEU A 7 24.10 -9.51 -18.63
C LEU A 7 24.09 -10.71 -17.67
N VAL A 8 25.27 -11.31 -17.41
CA VAL A 8 25.41 -12.50 -16.57
C VAL A 8 25.51 -12.13 -15.09
N LEU A 9 25.96 -10.91 -14.75
CA LEU A 9 26.03 -10.46 -13.36
C LEU A 9 24.66 -10.09 -12.76
N LEU A 10 23.66 -9.80 -13.60
CA LEU A 10 22.30 -9.48 -13.17
C LEU A 10 21.42 -10.72 -12.92
N LEU A 11 21.87 -11.91 -13.36
CA LEU A 11 21.20 -13.19 -13.10
C LEU A 11 21.65 -13.87 -11.80
N GLY A 12 22.69 -13.36 -11.13
CA GLY A 12 23.34 -14.02 -9.97
C GLY A 12 22.79 -13.68 -8.58
N LEU A 13 21.72 -12.89 -8.48
CA LEU A 13 21.12 -12.44 -7.20
C LEU A 13 19.74 -13.07 -6.93
N LEU A 14 19.53 -14.31 -7.35
CA LEU A 14 18.40 -15.11 -6.89
C LEU A 14 18.69 -15.60 -5.47
N LEU A 15 18.46 -14.72 -4.50
CA LEU A 15 18.39 -15.07 -3.08
C LEU A 15 17.27 -16.11 -2.87
N PRO A 16 17.45 -17.09 -1.97
CA PRO A 16 16.39 -18.02 -1.63
C PRO A 16 15.25 -17.24 -0.96
N PHE A 17 14.07 -17.25 -1.60
CA PHE A 17 12.83 -16.76 -1.01
C PHE A 17 12.36 -17.79 0.02
N CYS A 18 12.55 -17.50 1.31
CA CYS A 18 11.90 -18.27 2.37
C CYS A 18 10.39 -18.01 2.32
N LEU A 19 9.62 -19.09 2.26
CA LEU A 19 8.16 -19.06 2.43
C LEU A 19 7.86 -18.70 3.89
N GLN A 20 7.62 -17.42 4.17
CA GLN A 20 7.18 -16.97 5.48
C GLN A 20 5.87 -16.18 5.36
N ALA A 21 5.08 -16.23 6.43
CA ALA A 21 3.74 -15.67 6.46
C ALA A 21 3.76 -14.16 6.20
N GLN A 22 2.75 -13.70 5.47
CA GLN A 22 2.52 -12.30 5.20
C GLN A 22 2.03 -11.60 6.48
N GLN A 23 2.65 -10.49 6.88
CA GLN A 23 2.20 -9.71 8.04
C GLN A 23 1.46 -8.42 7.68
N LEU A 24 1.76 -7.82 6.52
CA LEU A 24 1.01 -6.69 5.97
C LEU A 24 0.20 -7.12 4.75
N PRO A 25 -1.04 -6.63 4.59
CA PRO A 25 -1.83 -6.89 3.39
C PRO A 25 -1.09 -6.59 2.09
N GLN A 26 -1.24 -7.49 1.12
CA GLN A 26 -0.90 -7.19 -0.26
C GLN A 26 -2.05 -6.43 -0.90
N PHE A 27 -1.75 -5.43 -1.72
CA PHE A 27 -2.72 -4.84 -2.64
C PHE A 27 -2.15 -4.86 -4.05
N SER A 28 -2.94 -5.32 -5.01
CA SER A 28 -2.58 -5.40 -6.42
C SER A 28 -2.64 -4.01 -7.08
N HIS A 29 -3.51 -3.11 -6.60
CA HIS A 29 -3.59 -1.72 -7.03
C HIS A 29 -2.68 -0.77 -6.23
N TYR A 30 -1.56 -1.26 -5.67
CA TYR A 30 -0.65 -0.46 -4.85
C TYR A 30 -0.20 0.85 -5.53
N SER A 31 -0.05 0.85 -6.86
CA SER A 31 0.39 2.01 -7.65
C SER A 31 -0.61 3.18 -7.64
N PHE A 32 -1.86 2.93 -7.21
CA PHE A 32 -2.87 3.97 -7.03
C PHE A 32 -2.88 4.57 -5.62
N ASN A 33 -2.26 3.92 -4.63
CA ASN A 33 -2.34 4.32 -3.22
C ASN A 33 -0.96 4.58 -2.60
N GLY A 34 -0.32 5.68 -3.03
CA GLY A 34 0.94 6.13 -2.44
C GLY A 34 0.85 6.46 -0.95
N GLN A 35 -0.34 6.83 -0.46
CA GLN A 35 -0.57 7.20 0.93
C GLN A 35 -0.39 6.03 1.91
N PHE A 36 -0.75 4.81 1.48
CA PHE A 36 -0.49 3.59 2.25
C PHE A 36 1.00 3.25 2.30
N ILE A 37 1.75 3.58 1.25
CA ILE A 37 3.15 3.20 1.08
C ILE A 37 4.08 4.12 1.85
N SER A 38 3.82 5.43 1.85
CA SER A 38 4.69 6.41 2.48
C SER A 38 3.91 7.63 2.98
N PRO A 39 4.15 8.09 4.23
CA PRO A 39 3.60 9.36 4.69
C PRO A 39 4.11 10.54 3.86
N GLY A 40 5.26 10.40 3.18
CA GLY A 40 5.79 11.42 2.28
C GLY A 40 4.85 11.74 1.11
N TYR A 41 3.95 10.83 0.74
CA TYR A 41 2.96 11.02 -0.33
C TYR A 41 1.90 12.09 -0.03
N ALA A 42 1.65 12.39 1.26
CA ALA A 42 0.52 13.22 1.65
C ALA A 42 0.52 14.56 0.90
N GLY A 43 -0.49 14.79 0.06
CA GLY A 43 -0.72 15.99 -0.73
C GLY A 43 0.27 16.29 -1.87
N VAL A 44 1.27 15.44 -2.17
CA VAL A 44 2.35 15.78 -3.13
C VAL A 44 1.87 15.98 -4.57
N LYS A 45 0.73 15.38 -4.94
CA LYS A 45 0.11 15.54 -6.27
C LYS A 45 -0.70 16.85 -6.42
N GLY A 46 -0.81 17.64 -5.35
CA GLY A 46 -1.50 18.93 -5.39
C GLY A 46 -3.02 18.85 -5.57
N GLN A 47 -3.61 17.68 -5.33
CA GLN A 47 -5.06 17.46 -5.34
C GLN A 47 -5.42 16.49 -4.21
N THR A 48 -6.65 16.60 -3.70
CA THR A 48 -7.11 15.64 -2.70
C THR A 48 -7.53 14.35 -3.36
N GLU A 49 -6.98 13.23 -2.89
CA GLU A 49 -7.24 11.89 -3.40
C GLU A 49 -7.82 11.04 -2.27
N LEU A 50 -8.92 10.35 -2.55
CA LEU A 50 -9.55 9.38 -1.68
C LEU A 50 -9.46 8.03 -2.37
N ASN A 51 -9.08 6.97 -1.65
CA ASN A 51 -9.04 5.63 -2.19
C ASN A 51 -9.70 4.65 -1.22
N VAL A 52 -10.49 3.75 -1.78
CA VAL A 52 -11.03 2.58 -1.10
C VAL A 52 -10.52 1.35 -1.83
N LEU A 53 -9.93 0.42 -1.11
CA LEU A 53 -9.55 -0.89 -1.62
C LEU A 53 -10.20 -1.96 -0.75
N TYR A 54 -10.75 -2.97 -1.40
CA TYR A 54 -11.21 -4.18 -0.74
C TYR A 54 -10.61 -5.38 -1.44
N ARG A 55 -9.96 -6.25 -0.66
CA ARG A 55 -9.28 -7.43 -1.15
C ARG A 55 -9.75 -8.67 -0.42
N TYR A 56 -10.03 -9.71 -1.19
CA TYR A 56 -10.31 -11.06 -0.73
C TYR A 56 -9.22 -11.99 -1.25
N GLN A 57 -8.38 -12.48 -0.37
CA GLN A 57 -7.20 -13.27 -0.72
C GLN A 57 -7.44 -14.76 -0.60
N TRP A 58 -6.95 -15.53 -1.57
CA TRP A 58 -7.11 -16.99 -1.63
C TRP A 58 -8.59 -17.39 -1.54
N LEU A 59 -9.43 -16.95 -2.47
CA LEU A 59 -10.86 -17.23 -2.50
C LEU A 59 -11.15 -18.74 -2.39
N GLY A 60 -12.03 -19.11 -1.46
CA GLY A 60 -12.34 -20.51 -1.16
C GLY A 60 -11.30 -21.22 -0.30
N TYR A 61 -10.27 -20.52 0.18
CA TYR A 61 -9.40 -20.96 1.27
C TYR A 61 -10.12 -20.76 2.61
N ASP A 62 -11.33 -21.28 2.72
CA ASP A 62 -12.08 -21.23 3.96
C ASP A 62 -11.65 -22.38 4.87
N GLY A 63 -11.58 -22.12 6.17
CA GLY A 63 -11.35 -23.17 7.14
C GLY A 63 -12.44 -24.23 7.02
N ALA A 64 -12.06 -25.50 6.94
CA ALA A 64 -13.02 -26.59 6.80
C ALA A 64 -14.00 -26.68 7.98
N PHE A 65 -13.61 -26.18 9.16
CA PHE A 65 -14.40 -26.26 10.39
C PHE A 65 -14.31 -25.02 11.31
N ASP A 66 -13.39 -24.07 11.07
CA ASP A 66 -13.08 -22.95 11.98
C ASP A 66 -13.21 -21.58 11.30
N ALA A 67 -13.45 -20.53 12.09
CA ALA A 67 -13.36 -19.13 11.65
C ALA A 67 -11.88 -18.75 11.49
N GLY A 68 -11.33 -19.06 10.33
CA GLY A 68 -9.97 -18.76 9.92
C GLY A 68 -9.85 -19.23 8.47
N GLY A 69 -9.46 -18.33 7.57
CA GLY A 69 -9.55 -18.62 6.15
C GLY A 69 -8.95 -17.53 5.29
N SER A 70 -9.51 -17.36 4.11
CA SER A 70 -9.15 -16.36 3.12
C SER A 70 -8.96 -14.98 3.76
N PRO A 71 -7.73 -14.42 3.75
CA PRO A 71 -7.50 -13.10 4.32
C PRO A 71 -8.32 -12.02 3.63
N ARG A 72 -8.80 -11.04 4.40
CA ARG A 72 -9.64 -9.95 3.89
C ARG A 72 -9.13 -8.62 4.39
N ALA A 73 -8.82 -7.72 3.46
CA ALA A 73 -8.34 -6.39 3.79
C ALA A 73 -9.24 -5.33 3.18
N ALA A 74 -9.70 -4.40 4.01
CA ALA A 74 -10.41 -3.19 3.61
C ALA A 74 -9.58 -1.98 4.00
N LEU A 75 -9.26 -1.13 3.04
CA LEU A 75 -8.43 0.06 3.23
C LEU A 75 -9.16 1.28 2.70
N PHE A 76 -9.21 2.32 3.51
CA PHE A 76 -9.58 3.67 3.12
C PHE A 76 -8.39 4.61 3.33
N SER A 77 -8.05 5.42 2.32
CA SER A 77 -7.03 6.45 2.46
C SER A 77 -7.46 7.78 1.89
N VAL A 78 -6.92 8.85 2.48
CA VAL A 78 -7.06 10.23 2.03
C VAL A 78 -5.67 10.85 1.96
N SER A 79 -5.38 11.56 0.89
CA SER A 79 -4.19 12.39 0.72
C SER A 79 -4.63 13.76 0.30
N ALA A 80 -4.32 14.81 1.05
CA ALA A 80 -4.81 16.16 0.80
C ALA A 80 -3.66 17.19 0.88
N PRO A 81 -3.47 18.06 -0.13
CA PRO A 81 -2.55 19.18 -0.03
C PRO A 81 -3.10 20.23 0.93
N VAL A 82 -2.23 20.80 1.76
CA VAL A 82 -2.57 21.88 2.70
C VAL A 82 -1.55 23.00 2.52
N SER A 83 -1.85 23.94 1.63
CA SER A 83 -0.92 25.02 1.26
C SER A 83 -0.46 25.86 2.46
N ALA A 84 -1.32 26.06 3.47
CA ALA A 84 -0.99 26.78 4.70
C ALA A 84 0.11 26.11 5.52
N LEU A 85 0.28 24.79 5.40
CA LEU A 85 1.30 24.01 6.10
C LEU A 85 2.56 23.79 5.23
N LYS A 86 2.62 24.36 4.02
CA LYS A 86 3.68 24.06 3.02
C LYS A 86 3.87 22.55 2.86
N GLY A 87 2.76 21.83 2.76
CA GLY A 87 2.76 20.38 2.84
C GLY A 87 1.41 19.76 2.53
N GLY A 88 1.21 18.54 3.01
CA GLY A 88 -0.05 17.82 2.92
C GLY A 88 -0.31 16.97 4.15
N VAL A 89 -1.57 16.59 4.32
CA VAL A 89 -2.03 15.67 5.36
C VAL A 89 -2.59 14.41 4.73
N GLY A 90 -2.37 13.29 5.41
CA GLY A 90 -2.81 11.98 4.95
C GLY A 90 -3.53 11.22 6.06
N LEU A 91 -4.52 10.41 5.69
CA LEU A 91 -5.20 9.48 6.58
C LEU A 91 -5.18 8.11 5.93
N VAL A 92 -4.92 7.07 6.72
CA VAL A 92 -5.15 5.69 6.33
C VAL A 92 -5.92 5.00 7.44
N VAL A 93 -7.00 4.32 7.09
CA VAL A 93 -7.78 3.46 7.96
C VAL A 93 -7.84 2.10 7.29
N MET A 94 -7.43 1.05 7.98
CA MET A 94 -7.46 -0.31 7.46
C MET A 94 -8.04 -1.26 8.49
N LYS A 95 -8.85 -2.19 8.00
CA LYS A 95 -9.21 -3.42 8.71
C LYS A 95 -8.66 -4.59 7.90
N ASP A 96 -7.91 -5.46 8.55
CA ASP A 96 -7.38 -6.69 7.98
C ASP A 96 -7.74 -7.87 8.87
N GLU A 97 -8.32 -8.89 8.25
CA GLU A 97 -8.72 -10.14 8.87
C GLU A 97 -7.76 -11.19 8.31
N ILE A 98 -6.77 -11.60 9.11
CA ILE A 98 -5.73 -12.54 8.69
C ILE A 98 -5.71 -13.76 9.60
N GLY A 99 -6.17 -14.89 9.06
CA GLY A 99 -6.33 -16.12 9.83
C GLY A 99 -7.27 -15.91 11.01
N ALA A 100 -6.73 -15.97 12.21
CA ALA A 100 -7.47 -15.82 13.47
C ALA A 100 -7.25 -14.45 14.13
N VAL A 101 -6.59 -13.48 13.47
CA VAL A 101 -6.29 -12.16 14.04
C VAL A 101 -6.99 -11.08 13.22
N ASP A 102 -7.67 -10.18 13.93
CA ASP A 102 -8.24 -8.97 13.35
C ASP A 102 -7.34 -7.77 13.70
N VAL A 103 -6.83 -7.11 12.67
CA VAL A 103 -5.98 -5.93 12.78
C VAL A 103 -6.75 -4.72 12.28
N PHE A 104 -7.03 -3.78 13.17
CA PHE A 104 -7.55 -2.47 12.82
C PHE A 104 -6.46 -1.43 13.06
N TYR A 105 -6.00 -0.75 12.01
CA TYR A 105 -5.05 0.34 12.18
C TYR A 105 -5.56 1.65 11.56
N THR A 106 -5.23 2.75 12.22
CA THR A 106 -5.49 4.11 11.76
C THR A 106 -4.22 4.92 11.85
N GLN A 107 -3.83 5.60 10.78
CA GLN A 107 -2.62 6.41 10.68
C GLN A 107 -2.94 7.80 10.16
N LEU A 108 -2.42 8.82 10.84
CA LEU A 108 -2.46 10.20 10.41
C LEU A 108 -1.04 10.63 10.03
N ALA A 109 -0.90 11.18 8.84
CA ALA A 109 0.37 11.58 8.26
C ALA A 109 0.41 13.09 8.00
N TYR A 110 1.60 13.65 8.14
CA TYR A 110 1.95 14.98 7.65
C TYR A 110 3.18 14.86 6.76
N SER A 111 3.17 15.53 5.61
CA SER A 111 4.30 15.61 4.68
C SER A 111 4.66 17.06 4.41
N HIS A 112 5.91 17.42 4.66
CA HIS A 112 6.45 18.72 4.27
C HIS A 112 6.91 18.67 2.81
N HIS A 113 6.54 19.67 2.01
CA HIS A 113 6.86 19.70 0.58
C HIS A 113 8.03 20.63 0.28
N VAL A 114 9.01 20.09 -0.42
CA VAL A 114 10.18 20.81 -0.92
C VAL A 114 10.23 20.66 -2.44
N SER A 115 10.13 21.77 -3.17
CA SER A 115 10.32 21.75 -4.62
C SER A 115 11.80 21.56 -4.96
N ILE A 116 12.12 20.51 -5.70
CA ILE A 116 13.49 20.19 -6.12
C ILE A 116 13.47 19.91 -7.62
N ALA A 117 14.18 20.75 -8.39
CA ALA A 117 14.16 20.77 -9.85
C ALA A 117 12.72 20.86 -10.39
N GLU A 118 12.30 19.90 -11.21
CA GLU A 118 10.96 19.84 -11.83
C GLU A 118 9.94 19.01 -11.02
N GLY A 119 10.30 18.59 -9.80
CA GLY A 119 9.46 17.75 -8.95
C GLY A 119 9.31 18.28 -7.53
N VAL A 120 8.50 17.57 -6.75
CA VAL A 120 8.21 17.86 -5.34
C VAL A 120 8.65 16.68 -4.49
N LEU A 121 9.55 16.93 -3.54
CA LEU A 121 9.92 16.00 -2.49
C LEU A 121 9.00 16.21 -1.28
N GLY A 122 8.23 15.19 -0.94
CA GLY A 122 7.51 15.09 0.33
C GLY A 122 8.35 14.37 1.38
N ILE A 123 8.55 15.02 2.52
CA ILE A 123 9.22 14.46 3.70
C ILE A 123 8.14 14.25 4.76
N GLY A 124 7.78 13.00 5.00
CA GLY A 124 6.61 12.65 5.80
C GLY A 124 6.92 11.93 7.10
N ILE A 125 6.10 12.22 8.10
CA ILE A 125 5.98 11.47 9.34
C ILE A 125 4.52 11.08 9.54
N GLN A 126 4.29 9.97 10.24
CA GLN A 126 2.95 9.55 10.64
C GLN A 126 2.94 9.02 12.06
N GLY A 127 1.81 9.21 12.72
CA GLY A 127 1.47 8.55 13.97
C GLY A 127 0.20 7.74 13.78
N GLY A 128 0.11 6.58 14.40
CA GLY A 128 -1.05 5.72 14.25
C GLY A 128 -1.36 4.91 15.49
N LEU A 129 -2.59 4.43 15.55
CA LEU A 129 -3.05 3.46 16.53
C LEU A 129 -3.34 2.17 15.77
N THR A 130 -2.77 1.08 16.25
CA THR A 130 -3.07 -0.26 15.77
C THR A 130 -3.70 -1.02 16.92
N ASN A 131 -4.87 -1.58 16.66
CA ASN A 131 -5.54 -2.51 17.54
C ASN A 131 -5.45 -3.90 16.91
N MET A 132 -4.81 -4.81 17.61
CA MET A 132 -4.84 -6.22 17.27
C MET A 132 -5.79 -6.90 18.23
N SER A 133 -6.79 -7.57 17.69
CA SER A 133 -7.79 -8.29 18.45
C SER A 133 -7.83 -9.74 18.04
N LYS A 134 -8.18 -10.57 19.01
CA LYS A 134 -8.48 -11.97 18.78
C LYS A 134 -9.67 -12.06 17.81
N GLY A 135 -9.45 -12.68 16.66
CA GLY A 135 -10.51 -13.11 15.76
C GLY A 135 -11.09 -14.46 16.19
N GLY A 136 -11.54 -15.26 15.22
CA GLY A 136 -12.03 -16.61 15.49
C GLY A 136 -10.89 -17.56 15.87
N TYR A 137 -10.82 -18.02 17.13
CA TYR A 137 -9.93 -19.11 17.51
C TYR A 137 -10.75 -20.29 18.02
N ARG A 138 -10.38 -21.50 17.56
CA ARG A 138 -10.70 -22.74 18.25
C ARG A 138 -9.41 -23.30 18.84
N ALA A 139 -9.38 -23.45 20.16
CA ALA A 139 -8.27 -24.12 20.83
C ALA A 139 -8.32 -25.61 20.48
N ASN A 140 -7.17 -26.20 20.11
CA ASN A 140 -7.06 -27.66 19.95
C ASN A 140 -7.35 -28.35 21.29
N ASP A 141 -6.83 -27.79 22.38
CA ASP A 141 -7.11 -28.21 23.75
C ASP A 141 -8.00 -27.17 24.43
N LEU A 142 -9.22 -27.58 24.79
CA LEU A 142 -10.14 -26.73 25.55
C LEU A 142 -9.50 -26.35 26.90
N GLY A 143 -9.06 -25.10 27.00
CA GLY A 143 -8.34 -24.57 28.16
C GLY A 143 -6.82 -24.45 28.00
N ASP A 144 -6.25 -24.54 26.80
CA ASP A 144 -4.86 -24.14 26.55
C ASP A 144 -4.65 -22.66 26.92
N ASN A 145 -3.77 -22.42 27.90
CA ASN A 145 -3.47 -21.08 28.39
C ASN A 145 -2.81 -20.19 27.33
N ARG A 146 -2.19 -20.79 26.30
CA ARG A 146 -1.56 -20.06 25.19
C ARG A 146 -2.55 -19.56 24.16
N VAL A 147 -3.83 -19.97 24.23
CA VAL A 147 -4.89 -19.44 23.38
C VAL A 147 -5.55 -18.27 24.10
N PRO A 148 -5.46 -17.03 23.57
CA PRO A 148 -6.05 -15.87 24.23
C PRO A 148 -7.56 -15.99 24.42
N PHE A 149 -8.09 -15.52 25.54
CA PHE A 149 -9.53 -15.44 25.81
C PHE A 149 -10.00 -13.99 25.68
N ASN A 150 -10.75 -13.65 24.62
CA ASN A 150 -11.27 -12.30 24.36
C ASN A 150 -10.26 -11.15 24.58
N SER A 151 -9.06 -11.30 24.02
CA SER A 151 -8.01 -10.28 24.17
C SER A 151 -7.94 -9.35 22.96
N SER A 152 -7.76 -8.07 23.26
CA SER A 152 -7.39 -7.04 22.29
C SER A 152 -6.33 -6.15 22.90
N ASP A 153 -5.31 -5.81 22.13
CA ASP A 153 -4.28 -4.88 22.54
C ASP A 153 -4.21 -3.72 21.55
N ARG A 154 -3.97 -2.52 22.07
CA ARG A 154 -3.88 -1.30 21.27
C ARG A 154 -2.56 -0.63 21.54
N LYS A 155 -1.77 -0.47 20.49
CA LYS A 155 -0.48 0.19 20.55
C LYS A 155 -0.47 1.42 19.66
N PHE A 156 0.25 2.43 20.14
CA PHE A 156 0.61 3.58 19.32
C PHE A 156 1.91 3.25 18.58
N ASP A 157 2.00 3.66 17.32
CA ASP A 157 3.22 3.55 16.55
C ASP A 157 3.45 4.76 15.65
N MET A 158 4.65 4.84 15.10
CA MET A 158 5.12 5.91 14.25
C MET A 158 5.68 5.35 12.93
N GLY A 159 5.64 6.19 11.90
CA GLY A 159 6.26 5.92 10.62
C GLY A 159 6.89 7.16 10.04
N ALA A 160 7.78 6.95 9.08
CA ALA A 160 8.44 8.01 8.34
C ALA A 160 8.58 7.61 6.89
N GLY A 161 8.74 8.58 5.99
CA GLY A 161 8.86 8.28 4.59
C GLY A 161 9.18 9.47 3.72
N LEU A 162 9.68 9.17 2.53
CA LEU A 162 10.01 10.12 1.49
C LEU A 162 9.20 9.78 0.25
N TRP A 163 8.76 10.81 -0.46
CA TRP A 163 8.15 10.64 -1.77
C TRP A 163 8.62 11.74 -2.70
N TYR A 164 9.21 11.38 -3.84
CA TYR A 164 9.51 12.33 -4.90
C TYR A 164 8.50 12.18 -6.04
N GLN A 165 7.78 13.25 -6.32
CA GLN A 165 6.79 13.32 -7.39
C GLN A 165 7.30 14.21 -8.52
N HIS A 166 7.50 13.61 -9.69
CA HIS A 166 7.75 14.31 -10.95
C HIS A 166 6.49 14.26 -11.84
N SER A 167 6.49 14.99 -12.96
CA SER A 167 5.40 14.98 -13.94
C SER A 167 5.22 13.61 -14.62
N ARG A 168 6.33 12.88 -14.82
CA ARG A 168 6.37 11.59 -15.54
C ARG A 168 6.83 10.41 -14.71
N TRP A 169 7.29 10.60 -13.48
CA TRP A 169 7.77 9.50 -12.66
C TRP A 169 7.65 9.80 -11.19
N TYR A 170 7.74 8.76 -10.38
CA TYR A 170 7.77 8.90 -8.93
C TYR A 170 8.66 7.83 -8.32
N VAL A 171 9.22 8.14 -7.16
CA VAL A 171 9.90 7.18 -6.29
C VAL A 171 9.47 7.46 -4.86
N GLY A 172 9.14 6.41 -4.11
CA GLY A 172 8.67 6.51 -2.75
C GLY A 172 9.35 5.48 -1.86
N ALA A 173 9.56 5.88 -0.61
CA ALA A 173 10.03 5.00 0.46
C ALA A 173 9.24 5.32 1.73
N GLY A 174 8.83 4.29 2.46
CA GLY A 174 8.14 4.45 3.74
C GLY A 174 8.51 3.33 4.69
N ILE A 175 8.61 3.66 5.96
CA ILE A 175 8.77 2.70 7.04
C ILE A 175 7.65 2.91 8.05
N THR A 176 7.03 1.81 8.45
CA THR A 176 5.96 1.77 9.46
C THR A 176 6.43 0.97 10.69
N ASN A 177 5.68 1.08 11.77
CA ASN A 177 5.95 0.39 13.03
C ASN A 177 7.33 0.70 13.64
N LEU A 178 7.81 1.94 13.51
CA LEU A 178 9.15 2.34 13.96
C LEU A 178 9.41 2.10 15.46
N LEU A 179 8.38 2.15 16.29
CA LEU A 179 8.49 1.90 17.73
C LEU A 179 8.69 0.41 18.03
N GLY A 180 8.24 -0.49 17.14
CA GLY A 180 8.39 -1.93 17.29
C GLY A 180 7.58 -2.48 18.47
N SER A 181 6.32 -2.04 18.59
CA SER A 181 5.47 -2.39 19.73
C SER A 181 5.19 -3.89 19.77
N SER A 182 5.32 -4.53 20.94
CA SER A 182 4.84 -5.90 21.16
C SER A 182 3.38 -5.87 21.61
N TYR A 183 2.53 -6.63 20.92
CA TYR A 183 1.13 -6.83 21.28
C TYR A 183 1.01 -8.00 22.24
N GLU A 184 0.25 -7.80 23.29
CA GLU A 184 0.06 -8.73 24.38
C GLU A 184 -1.38 -9.23 24.39
N PHE A 185 -1.52 -10.54 24.26
CA PHE A 185 -2.81 -11.19 24.33
C PHE A 185 -2.94 -11.89 25.68
N GLU A 186 -3.66 -11.24 26.60
CA GLU A 186 -3.87 -11.71 27.95
C GLU A 186 -4.87 -12.89 27.99
N ASN A 187 -4.64 -13.81 28.92
CA ASN A 187 -5.59 -14.85 29.28
C ASN A 187 -6.06 -14.62 30.73
N THR A 188 -7.15 -13.87 30.90
CA THR A 188 -7.68 -13.44 32.21
C THR A 188 -8.06 -14.62 33.12
N ASP A 189 -8.33 -15.81 32.58
CA ASP A 189 -8.82 -16.94 33.36
C ASP A 189 -7.71 -17.82 33.97
N LYS A 190 -6.42 -17.65 33.60
CA LYS A 190 -5.35 -18.57 34.04
C LYS A 190 -3.97 -17.91 34.26
N ASN A 191 -3.77 -17.35 35.46
CA ASN A 191 -2.47 -16.95 36.04
C ASN A 191 -1.69 -15.83 35.29
N ASN A 192 -2.35 -14.96 34.53
CA ASN A 192 -1.72 -13.85 33.79
C ASN A 192 -0.61 -14.29 32.80
N GLU A 193 -0.71 -15.48 32.20
CA GLU A 193 0.14 -15.82 31.05
C GLU A 193 -0.27 -15.00 29.82
N VAL A 194 0.72 -14.47 29.09
CA VAL A 194 0.52 -13.53 27.97
C VAL A 194 1.17 -14.08 26.71
N GLY A 195 0.38 -14.19 25.63
CA GLY A 195 0.92 -14.44 24.29
C GLY A 195 1.40 -13.14 23.67
N THR A 196 2.61 -13.10 23.10
CA THR A 196 3.15 -11.89 22.46
C THR A 196 3.22 -12.01 20.95
N VAL A 197 2.85 -10.93 20.25
CA VAL A 197 3.04 -10.77 18.81
C VAL A 197 3.84 -9.50 18.58
N SER A 198 4.98 -9.61 17.91
CA SER A 198 5.81 -8.44 17.61
C SER A 198 5.17 -7.61 16.50
N GLY A 199 5.02 -6.30 16.72
CA GLY A 199 4.73 -5.33 15.67
C GLY A 199 5.99 -5.06 14.86
N GLU A 200 6.16 -5.81 13.79
CA GLU A 200 7.39 -5.77 13.00
C GLU A 200 7.51 -4.49 12.16
N LYS A 201 8.75 -4.06 11.93
CA LYS A 201 9.07 -2.87 11.15
C LYS A 201 8.98 -3.19 9.67
N HIS A 202 8.05 -2.55 8.98
CA HIS A 202 7.86 -2.78 7.56
C HIS A 202 8.40 -1.62 6.73
N LEU A 203 9.38 -1.93 5.89
CA LEU A 203 9.93 -1.05 4.86
C LEU A 203 9.22 -1.30 3.53
N MET A 204 8.78 -0.23 2.87
CA MET A 204 8.23 -0.26 1.52
C MET A 204 9.00 0.72 0.63
N LEU A 205 9.38 0.25 -0.55
CA LEU A 205 10.02 1.05 -1.61
C LEU A 205 9.22 0.87 -2.88
N THR A 206 8.95 1.96 -3.60
CA THR A 206 8.22 1.89 -4.87
C THR A 206 8.75 2.90 -5.87
N GLY A 207 8.54 2.60 -7.15
CA GLY A 207 8.76 3.55 -8.23
C GLY A 207 7.87 3.25 -9.42
N GLY A 208 7.66 4.27 -10.23
CA GLY A 208 6.92 4.16 -11.48
C GLY A 208 7.30 5.26 -12.45
N TYR A 209 7.11 4.99 -13.74
CA TYR A 209 7.42 5.94 -14.81
C TYR A 209 6.29 5.90 -15.85
N GLU A 210 5.88 7.04 -16.38
CA GLU A 210 4.83 7.19 -17.38
C GLU A 210 5.42 7.45 -18.77
N ILE A 211 5.23 6.47 -19.65
CA ILE A 211 5.72 6.45 -21.02
C ILE A 211 4.56 6.73 -21.96
N GLU A 212 4.54 7.91 -22.56
CA GLU A 212 3.66 8.21 -23.68
C GLU A 212 4.09 7.39 -24.90
N LEU A 213 3.38 6.30 -25.19
CA LEU A 213 3.69 5.43 -26.32
C LEU A 213 3.06 5.96 -27.61
N SER A 214 1.88 6.58 -27.50
CA SER A 214 1.20 7.27 -28.60
C SER A 214 0.24 8.32 -28.03
N ARG A 215 -0.41 9.11 -28.89
CA ARG A 215 -1.45 10.07 -28.45
C ARG A 215 -2.65 9.44 -27.73
N ALA A 216 -2.80 8.12 -27.84
CA ALA A 216 -3.93 7.38 -27.28
C ALA A 216 -3.51 6.37 -26.21
N VAL A 217 -2.21 6.12 -26.00
CA VAL A 217 -1.74 5.04 -25.13
C VAL A 217 -0.57 5.50 -24.29
N ASP A 218 -0.75 5.44 -22.98
CA ASP A 218 0.29 5.68 -21.98
C ASP A 218 0.58 4.40 -21.21
N VAL A 219 1.85 4.05 -21.06
CA VAL A 219 2.28 2.86 -20.33
C VAL A 219 2.98 3.30 -19.05
N THR A 220 2.52 2.79 -17.91
CA THR A 220 3.09 3.03 -16.59
C THR A 220 3.69 1.73 -16.04
N PRO A 221 4.97 1.40 -16.30
CA PRO A 221 5.68 0.40 -15.50
C PRO A 221 5.80 0.82 -14.03
N THR A 222 5.69 -0.16 -13.12
CA THR A 222 5.79 0.04 -11.68
C THR A 222 6.57 -1.09 -11.01
N VAL A 223 7.21 -0.76 -9.90
CA VAL A 223 7.91 -1.72 -9.03
C VAL A 223 7.57 -1.41 -7.57
N MET A 224 7.50 -2.46 -6.77
CA MET A 224 7.31 -2.41 -5.33
C MET A 224 8.21 -3.44 -4.67
N PHE A 225 8.99 -2.99 -3.68
CA PHE A 225 9.74 -3.86 -2.78
C PHE A 225 9.22 -3.64 -1.37
N LYS A 226 8.87 -4.73 -0.69
CA LYS A 226 8.47 -4.74 0.72
C LYS A 226 9.44 -5.60 1.49
N GLN A 227 9.80 -5.16 2.69
CA GLN A 227 10.63 -5.92 3.59
C GLN A 227 10.09 -5.80 5.00
N ASP A 228 9.94 -6.94 5.63
CA ASP A 228 9.92 -7.03 7.06
C ASP A 228 11.35 -7.05 7.59
N ILE A 229 11.72 -6.01 8.33
CA ILE A 229 13.08 -5.85 8.86
C ILE A 229 13.33 -6.89 9.96
N ASN A 230 12.32 -7.25 10.74
CA ASN A 230 12.48 -8.12 11.90
C ASN A 230 12.49 -9.59 11.50
N ALA A 231 11.50 -10.05 10.72
CA ALA A 231 11.47 -11.43 10.23
C ALA A 231 12.40 -11.69 9.03
N GLY A 232 12.95 -10.65 8.39
CA GLY A 232 13.80 -10.81 7.20
C GLY A 232 13.03 -11.28 5.96
N VAL A 233 11.70 -11.17 5.97
CA VAL A 233 10.82 -11.55 4.86
C VAL A 233 10.77 -10.40 3.85
N ASN A 234 10.88 -10.71 2.57
CA ASN A 234 10.76 -9.71 1.52
C ASN A 234 9.78 -10.13 0.43
N SER A 235 9.27 -9.13 -0.27
CA SER A 235 8.40 -9.31 -1.43
C SER A 235 8.80 -8.29 -2.48
N LEU A 236 9.08 -8.79 -3.69
CA LEU A 236 9.33 -7.97 -4.86
C LEU A 236 8.18 -8.16 -5.83
N GLU A 237 7.62 -7.06 -6.30
CA GLU A 237 6.58 -7.04 -7.31
C GLU A 237 6.96 -6.07 -8.43
N VAL A 238 6.87 -6.55 -9.65
CA VAL A 238 7.04 -5.76 -10.87
C VAL A 238 5.76 -5.82 -11.66
N GLY A 239 5.37 -4.72 -12.29
CA GLY A 239 4.18 -4.70 -13.10
C GLY A 239 4.10 -3.48 -13.99
N GLY A 240 2.94 -3.30 -14.58
CA GLY A 240 2.63 -2.09 -15.30
C GLY A 240 1.21 -2.08 -15.81
N ARG A 241 0.76 -0.89 -16.20
CA ARG A 241 -0.54 -0.68 -16.83
C ARG A 241 -0.40 0.12 -18.11
N ALA A 242 -1.25 -0.17 -19.08
CA ALA A 242 -1.48 0.66 -20.24
C ALA A 242 -2.82 1.39 -20.07
N THR A 243 -2.83 2.70 -20.26
CA THR A 243 -4.02 3.56 -20.23
C THR A 243 -4.33 3.99 -21.65
N PHE A 244 -5.55 3.71 -22.11
CA PHE A 244 -6.07 4.06 -23.43
C PHE A 244 -7.00 5.26 -23.34
N ASN A 245 -6.70 6.30 -24.13
CA ASN A 245 -7.44 7.56 -24.23
C ASN A 245 -7.76 8.19 -22.86
N ASP A 246 -6.81 8.13 -21.91
CA ASP A 246 -6.99 8.61 -20.53
C ASP A 246 -8.21 8.02 -19.79
N LYS A 247 -8.79 6.92 -20.27
CA LYS A 247 -10.09 6.43 -19.81
C LYS A 247 -10.04 4.99 -19.35
N PHE A 248 -9.63 4.07 -20.21
CA PHE A 248 -9.62 2.65 -19.90
C PHE A 248 -8.20 2.24 -19.61
N TRP A 249 -7.98 1.40 -18.61
CA TRP A 249 -6.66 0.88 -18.34
C TRP A 249 -6.70 -0.61 -18.09
N GLY A 250 -5.63 -1.28 -18.52
CA GLY A 250 -5.38 -2.69 -18.28
C GLY A 250 -3.94 -2.87 -17.86
N GLY A 251 -3.67 -3.82 -16.98
CA GLY A 251 -2.34 -4.03 -16.44
C GLY A 251 -2.08 -5.47 -16.06
N ALA A 252 -0.81 -5.75 -15.86
CA ALA A 252 -0.32 -7.03 -15.37
C ALA A 252 0.81 -6.82 -14.38
N GLY A 253 0.96 -7.78 -13.48
CA GLY A 253 2.01 -7.78 -12.47
C GLY A 253 2.53 -9.19 -12.22
N TYR A 254 3.74 -9.26 -11.69
CA TYR A 254 4.34 -10.47 -11.19
C TYR A 254 4.99 -10.19 -9.85
N ARG A 255 4.51 -10.89 -8.83
CA ARG A 255 5.06 -10.91 -7.49
C ARG A 255 5.90 -12.16 -7.33
N PHE A 256 7.21 -11.94 -7.23
CA PHE A 256 8.21 -13.00 -7.25
C PHE A 256 7.97 -13.98 -6.11
N GLY A 257 7.95 -15.27 -6.45
CA GLY A 257 7.74 -16.34 -5.47
C GLY A 257 6.30 -16.47 -4.96
N GLU A 258 5.33 -15.78 -5.57
CA GLU A 258 3.95 -15.81 -5.06
C GLU A 258 2.86 -15.85 -6.13
N ALA A 259 2.71 -14.82 -6.97
CA ALA A 259 1.53 -14.69 -7.82
C ALA A 259 1.75 -13.87 -9.10
N VAL A 260 0.94 -14.17 -10.12
CA VAL A 260 0.74 -13.33 -11.31
C VAL A 260 -0.56 -12.55 -11.15
N THR A 261 -0.55 -11.27 -11.53
CA THR A 261 -1.68 -10.35 -11.41
C THR A 261 -2.15 -9.90 -12.78
N GLY A 262 -3.45 -9.91 -13.01
CA GLY A 262 -4.11 -9.20 -14.10
C GLY A 262 -5.06 -8.14 -13.54
N MET A 263 -5.11 -6.95 -14.13
CA MET A 263 -5.97 -5.87 -13.65
C MET A 263 -6.57 -5.07 -14.80
N LEU A 264 -7.76 -4.52 -14.57
CA LEU A 264 -8.45 -3.65 -15.50
C LEU A 264 -9.26 -2.60 -14.76
N GLY A 265 -9.53 -1.47 -15.41
CA GLY A 265 -10.37 -0.46 -14.83
C GLY A 265 -10.65 0.72 -15.75
N VAL A 266 -11.33 1.71 -15.19
CA VAL A 266 -11.88 2.83 -15.93
C VAL A 266 -11.86 4.11 -15.10
N TYR A 267 -11.63 5.23 -15.78
CA TYR A 267 -11.82 6.57 -15.25
C TYR A 267 -13.17 7.14 -15.70
N LEU A 268 -13.98 7.53 -14.73
CA LEU A 268 -15.33 8.05 -14.87
C LEU A 268 -15.40 9.50 -14.40
N LEU A 269 -16.54 10.14 -14.68
CA LEU A 269 -16.82 11.56 -14.40
C LEU A 269 -15.91 12.54 -15.16
N LYS A 270 -16.19 13.83 -14.95
CA LYS A 270 -15.41 14.94 -15.50
C LYS A 270 -13.98 14.90 -14.94
N ASP A 271 -13.01 15.23 -15.79
CA ASP A 271 -11.58 15.30 -15.44
C ASP A 271 -11.03 13.98 -14.82
N ASN A 272 -11.67 12.85 -15.15
CA ASN A 272 -11.31 11.53 -14.62
C ASN A 272 -11.32 11.46 -13.10
N ALA A 273 -12.25 12.20 -12.47
CA ALA A 273 -12.32 12.33 -11.02
C ALA A 273 -12.58 11.00 -10.30
N LEU A 274 -13.34 10.09 -10.89
CA LEU A 274 -13.63 8.77 -10.31
C LEU A 274 -12.81 7.69 -11.05
N SER A 275 -12.15 6.80 -10.32
CA SER A 275 -11.52 5.60 -10.88
C SER A 275 -12.12 4.36 -10.26
N PHE A 276 -12.38 3.36 -11.09
CA PHE A 276 -12.78 2.03 -10.65
C PHE A 276 -11.79 1.01 -11.22
N GLY A 277 -11.39 0.03 -10.42
CA GLY A 277 -10.45 -1.00 -10.81
C GLY A 277 -10.83 -2.35 -10.22
N TYR A 278 -10.52 -3.41 -10.96
CA TYR A 278 -10.59 -4.78 -10.50
C TYR A 278 -9.27 -5.48 -10.84
N ALA A 279 -8.76 -6.23 -9.88
CA ALA A 279 -7.56 -7.04 -10.05
C ALA A 279 -7.84 -8.48 -9.62
N PHE A 280 -7.17 -9.38 -10.32
CA PHE A 280 -7.18 -10.81 -10.10
C PHE A 280 -5.74 -11.29 -9.96
N ASP A 281 -5.45 -11.96 -8.86
CA ASP A 281 -4.15 -12.61 -8.66
C ASP A 281 -4.32 -14.13 -8.74
N TYR A 282 -3.45 -14.75 -9.51
CA TYR A 282 -3.29 -16.20 -9.57
C TYR A 282 -2.01 -16.59 -8.82
N THR A 283 -2.16 -17.32 -7.72
CA THR A 283 -1.04 -17.84 -6.92
C THR A 283 -0.31 -18.92 -7.71
N THR A 284 0.97 -18.71 -7.98
CA THR A 284 1.81 -19.60 -8.79
C THR A 284 2.69 -20.51 -7.93
N VAL A 285 2.95 -20.13 -6.67
CA VAL A 285 3.82 -20.86 -5.74
C VAL A 285 3.07 -21.11 -4.43
N GLY A 286 3.19 -22.33 -3.90
CA GLY A 286 2.55 -22.70 -2.64
C GLY A 286 1.04 -22.95 -2.75
N THR A 287 0.54 -23.32 -3.94
CA THR A 287 -0.88 -23.64 -4.20
C THR A 287 -1.41 -24.83 -3.39
N ASN A 288 -0.54 -25.70 -2.88
CA ASN A 288 -0.93 -26.75 -1.94
C ASN A 288 -1.28 -26.21 -0.54
N ALA A 289 -0.80 -25.01 -0.20
CA ALA A 289 -1.00 -24.36 1.09
C ALA A 289 -1.89 -23.11 1.01
N LYS A 290 -2.35 -22.73 -0.19
CA LYS A 290 -3.10 -21.50 -0.49
C LYS A 290 -4.11 -21.78 -1.60
N SER A 291 -5.31 -21.19 -1.55
CA SER A 291 -6.20 -21.21 -2.73
C SER A 291 -5.60 -20.38 -3.86
N ALA A 292 -5.88 -20.79 -5.10
CA ALA A 292 -5.20 -20.28 -6.28
C ALA A 292 -5.55 -18.84 -6.65
N THR A 293 -6.68 -18.28 -6.18
CA THR A 293 -7.22 -17.02 -6.71
C THR A 293 -7.39 -15.96 -5.63
N SER A 294 -7.11 -14.70 -5.95
CA SER A 294 -7.44 -13.55 -5.09
C SER A 294 -8.08 -12.44 -5.92
N HIS A 295 -8.97 -11.69 -5.29
CA HIS A 295 -9.78 -10.68 -5.94
C HIS A 295 -9.65 -9.36 -5.20
N GLU A 296 -9.52 -8.27 -5.96
CA GLU A 296 -9.42 -6.94 -5.38
C GLU A 296 -10.23 -5.93 -6.19
N VAL A 297 -10.96 -5.08 -5.49
CA VAL A 297 -11.70 -3.96 -6.05
C VAL A 297 -11.13 -2.65 -5.49
N MET A 298 -10.96 -1.67 -6.37
CA MET A 298 -10.49 -0.34 -6.05
C MET A 298 -11.51 0.70 -6.51
N LEU A 299 -11.77 1.67 -5.64
CA LEU A 299 -12.47 2.91 -5.97
C LEU A 299 -11.61 4.10 -5.56
N GLY A 300 -11.26 4.96 -6.52
CA GLY A 300 -10.53 6.20 -6.26
C GLY A 300 -11.39 7.41 -6.61
N TYR A 301 -11.31 8.47 -5.81
CA TYR A 301 -11.97 9.73 -6.08
C TYR A 301 -11.01 10.90 -5.88
N ARG A 302 -10.93 11.77 -6.88
CA ARG A 302 -10.04 12.94 -6.90
C ARG A 302 -10.88 14.20 -6.89
N LEU A 303 -10.67 15.03 -5.88
CA LEU A 303 -11.28 16.36 -5.87
C LEU A 303 -10.55 17.27 -6.86
N PRO A 304 -11.26 18.24 -7.47
CA PRO A 304 -10.64 19.26 -8.29
C PRO A 304 -9.53 19.96 -7.51
N LYS A 305 -8.43 20.28 -8.21
CA LYS A 305 -7.31 21.02 -7.61
C LYS A 305 -7.82 22.29 -6.92
N PRO A 306 -7.40 22.58 -5.68
CA PRO A 306 -7.76 23.82 -5.01
C PRO A 306 -7.40 25.01 -5.89
N ARG A 307 -8.39 25.83 -6.26
CA ARG A 307 -8.13 27.05 -7.01
C ARG A 307 -7.44 28.05 -6.08
N ASN A 308 -6.19 28.41 -6.37
CA ASN A 308 -5.58 29.59 -5.78
C ASN A 308 -6.39 30.81 -6.24
N ASN A 309 -7.21 31.36 -5.34
CA ASN A 309 -8.05 32.54 -5.58
C ASN A 309 -7.24 33.86 -5.64
N THR A 310 -5.91 33.78 -5.75
CA THR A 310 -5.08 34.94 -6.08
C THR A 310 -5.39 35.33 -7.52
N ARG A 311 -6.25 36.33 -7.70
CA ARG A 311 -6.46 36.99 -8.98
C ARG A 311 -5.07 37.33 -9.56
N PRO A 312 -4.75 36.95 -10.80
CA PRO A 312 -3.49 37.35 -11.39
C PRO A 312 -3.41 38.89 -11.31
N PRO A 313 -2.28 39.47 -10.90
CA PRO A 313 -2.13 40.92 -10.89
C PRO A 313 -2.41 41.43 -12.31
N VAL A 314 -3.42 42.30 -12.44
CA VAL A 314 -3.77 42.94 -13.71
C VAL A 314 -2.57 43.79 -14.12
N ARG A 315 -1.73 43.26 -15.00
CA ARG A 315 -0.66 44.04 -15.63
C ARG A 315 -1.31 44.86 -16.73
N THR A 316 -1.78 46.07 -16.40
CA THR A 316 -2.12 47.06 -17.41
C THR A 316 -0.83 47.44 -18.14
N PRO A 317 -0.69 47.22 -19.45
CA PRO A 317 0.47 47.70 -20.19
C PRO A 317 0.46 49.24 -20.14
N ARG A 318 1.47 49.83 -19.51
CA ARG A 318 1.76 51.25 -19.67
C ARG A 318 2.57 51.39 -20.95
N TYR A 319 1.94 51.88 -22.01
CA TYR A 319 2.66 52.39 -23.17
C TYR A 319 3.31 53.71 -22.76
N PHE A 320 4.64 53.79 -22.87
CA PHE A 320 5.35 55.06 -22.87
C PHE A 320 5.41 55.49 -24.34
N PHE A 321 4.84 56.65 -24.64
CA PHE A 321 4.94 57.32 -25.95
C PHE A 321 6.16 58.23 -25.98
#